data_AF-A0A7J7HGR5-F1
#
_entry.id   AF-A0A7J7HGR5-F1
#
_cell.length_a   1.000
_cell.length_b   1.000
_cell.length_c   1.000
_cell.angle_alpha   90.00
_cell.angle_beta   90.00
_cell.angle_gamma   90.00
#
_symmetry.space_group_name_H-M   'P 1'
#
loop_
_entity.id
_entity.type
_entity.pdbx_description
1 polymer ?
#
loop_
_entity_poly.entity_id
_entity_poly.type
_entity_poly.pdbx_seq_one_letter_code
_entity_poly.pdbx_strand_id
1 'polypeptide(L)'
;MYQLVYAGDVEVLGTTTNHTTGQCLDGTLSPELVKGKIVLCLSGYSYSVEKGLEVKRVQGIGFILQNPMNCIGISVDAHVLPGTTVFFNDSTTIPNYIRTSKNPMATLVPPETVLNSKPAPFMHPSLQWPDINTAPGLNILAAWSEASSPTKLPDDHRVVKYNIDSRTSMSCPHVAAIAALIKAIHPDWSSAMIRFSLITTATTKLCQQKADIRRLKLKK
;
A
#
# COMPACT_ATOMS: atom_id res chain seq x y z
N MET A 1 6.84 -17.04 15.04
CA MET A 1 6.78 -15.70 15.66
C MET A 1 8.22 -15.21 15.76
N TYR A 2 8.48 -13.97 15.39
CA TYR A 2 9.82 -13.45 15.22
C TYR A 2 9.99 -12.09 15.88
N GLN A 3 11.23 -11.72 16.19
CA GLN A 3 11.52 -10.45 16.83
C GLN A 3 11.14 -9.30 15.91
N LEU A 4 10.46 -8.29 16.47
CA LEU A 4 10.04 -7.08 15.77
C LEU A 4 10.95 -5.93 16.19
N VAL A 5 11.54 -5.23 15.23
CA VAL A 5 12.41 -4.08 15.49
C VAL A 5 11.92 -2.85 14.73
N TYR A 6 12.13 -1.67 15.31
CA TYR A 6 11.92 -0.42 14.59
C TYR A 6 13.17 -0.08 13.77
N ALA A 7 12.98 0.27 12.50
CA ALA A 7 14.08 0.54 11.58
C ALA A 7 15.08 1.57 12.11
N GLY A 8 14.59 2.65 12.75
CA GLY A 8 15.47 3.70 13.29
C GLY A 8 16.41 3.23 14.42
N ASP A 9 16.11 2.10 15.07
CA ASP A 9 16.96 1.53 16.12
C ASP A 9 18.00 0.53 15.59
N VAL A 10 17.90 0.15 14.31
CA VAL A 10 18.71 -0.90 13.68
C VAL A 10 19.40 -0.43 12.39
N GLU A 11 19.46 0.89 12.20
CA GLU A 11 20.19 1.54 11.12
C GLU A 11 21.70 1.59 11.39
N VAL A 12 22.49 1.66 10.32
CA VAL A 12 23.92 1.92 10.39
C VAL A 12 24.14 3.39 10.75
N LEU A 13 24.93 3.65 11.80
CA LEU A 13 25.21 5.00 12.28
C LEU A 13 25.77 5.89 11.16
N GLY A 14 25.18 7.08 10.99
CA GLY A 14 25.60 8.07 9.99
C GLY A 14 25.05 7.85 8.59
N THR A 15 24.27 6.78 8.33
CA THR A 15 23.63 6.56 7.02
C THR A 15 22.28 7.25 6.86
N THR A 16 21.66 7.69 7.96
CA THR A 16 20.36 8.37 7.97
C THR A 16 20.42 9.74 8.65
N THR A 17 19.42 10.56 8.35
CA THR A 17 19.20 11.90 8.90
C THR A 17 17.88 11.91 9.65
N ASN A 18 17.60 12.98 10.39
CA ASN A 18 16.29 13.18 11.05
C ASN A 18 15.08 13.06 10.10
N HIS A 19 15.28 13.24 8.78
CA HIS A 19 14.24 13.12 7.78
C HIS A 19 14.15 11.73 7.13
N THR A 20 15.19 10.89 7.25
CA THR A 20 15.27 9.58 6.59
C THR A 20 15.33 8.40 7.57
N THR A 21 15.57 8.65 8.86
CA THR A 21 15.53 7.63 9.90
C THR A 21 14.19 6.89 9.93
N GLY A 22 14.27 5.58 10.09
CA GLY A 22 13.13 4.68 10.13
C GLY A 22 12.59 4.30 8.76
N GLN A 23 13.13 4.81 7.66
CA GLN A 23 12.53 4.62 6.33
C GLN A 23 13.02 3.37 5.60
N CYS A 24 14.00 2.62 6.11
CA CYS A 24 14.55 1.44 5.41
C CYS A 24 15.01 1.78 3.98
N LEU A 25 15.81 2.84 3.84
CA LEU A 25 16.37 3.20 2.53
C LEU A 25 17.50 2.23 2.18
N ASP A 26 17.81 2.15 0.89
CA ASP A 26 18.87 1.25 0.42
C ASP A 26 20.20 1.51 1.15
N GLY A 27 20.80 0.44 1.67
CA GLY A 27 22.07 0.50 2.38
C GLY A 27 22.02 1.07 3.81
N THR A 28 20.84 1.42 4.36
CA THR A 28 20.78 2.04 5.69
C THR A 28 20.63 1.05 6.84
N LEU A 29 20.15 -0.18 6.61
CA LEU A 29 19.96 -1.16 7.67
C LEU A 29 21.24 -1.94 7.99
N SER A 30 21.45 -2.24 9.28
CA SER A 30 22.56 -3.06 9.74
C SER A 30 22.26 -4.57 9.57
N PRO A 31 23.09 -5.34 8.85
CA PRO A 31 22.95 -6.79 8.73
C PRO A 31 22.90 -7.52 10.07
N GLU A 32 23.74 -7.12 11.02
CA GLU A 32 23.85 -7.79 12.33
C GLU A 32 22.60 -7.57 13.18
N LEU A 33 21.99 -6.38 13.09
CA LEU A 33 20.85 -6.00 13.92
C LEU A 33 19.51 -6.49 13.33
N VAL A 34 19.42 -6.73 12.02
CA VAL A 34 18.17 -7.05 11.32
C VAL A 34 18.03 -8.54 10.95
N LYS A 35 19.14 -9.28 10.80
CA LYS A 35 19.11 -10.68 10.37
C LYS A 35 18.13 -11.52 11.20
N GLY A 36 17.19 -12.18 10.52
CA GLY A 36 16.18 -13.05 11.15
C GLY A 36 15.02 -12.32 11.84
N LYS A 37 14.88 -11.00 11.66
CA LYS A 37 13.85 -10.18 12.32
C LYS A 37 12.83 -9.59 11.34
N ILE A 38 11.71 -9.15 11.89
CA ILE A 38 10.68 -8.35 11.20
C ILE A 38 10.98 -6.87 11.47
N VAL A 39 11.00 -6.04 10.43
CA VAL A 39 11.34 -4.61 10.55
C VAL A 39 10.10 -3.74 10.34
N LEU A 40 9.85 -2.81 11.26
CA LEU A 40 8.89 -1.72 11.06
C LEU A 40 9.59 -0.55 10.35
N CYS A 41 9.16 -0.28 9.12
CA CYS A 41 9.64 0.81 8.26
C CYS A 41 8.56 1.91 8.15
N LEU A 42 9.00 3.16 8.07
CA LEU A 42 8.17 4.31 7.80
C LEU A 42 8.09 4.58 6.30
N SER A 43 6.89 4.96 5.84
CA SER A 43 6.72 5.55 4.50
C SER A 43 7.51 6.86 4.37
N GLY A 44 7.99 7.14 3.16
CA GLY A 44 8.80 8.33 2.90
C GLY A 44 9.37 8.35 1.49
N TYR A 45 10.67 8.65 1.34
CA TYR A 45 11.31 8.98 0.07
C TYR A 45 11.42 7.82 -0.95
N SER A 46 11.30 6.57 -0.51
CA SER A 46 11.40 5.37 -1.37
C SER A 46 10.07 4.61 -1.47
N TYR A 47 9.93 3.80 -2.51
CA TYR A 47 8.74 2.96 -2.70
C TYR A 47 8.70 1.82 -1.67
N SER A 48 7.49 1.37 -1.31
CA SER A 48 7.26 0.25 -0.38
C SER A 48 8.08 -1.00 -0.73
N VAL A 49 8.19 -1.28 -2.03
CA VAL A 49 8.88 -2.47 -2.54
C VAL A 49 10.40 -2.37 -2.34
N GLU A 50 10.98 -1.20 -2.54
CA GLU A 50 12.42 -0.93 -2.33
C GLU A 50 12.79 -1.08 -0.85
N LYS A 51 11.93 -0.61 0.06
CA LYS A 51 12.11 -0.81 1.50
C LYS A 51 12.11 -2.29 1.86
N GLY A 52 11.24 -3.07 1.21
CA GLY A 52 11.27 -4.53 1.31
C GLY A 52 12.59 -5.12 0.79
N LEU A 53 13.10 -4.65 -0.35
CA LEU A 53 14.40 -5.12 -0.87
C LEU A 53 15.53 -4.88 0.13
N GLU A 54 15.57 -3.71 0.77
CA GLU A 54 16.59 -3.40 1.77
C GLU A 54 16.52 -4.39 2.95
N VAL A 55 15.32 -4.65 3.48
CA VAL A 55 15.13 -5.63 4.55
C VAL A 55 15.58 -7.03 4.11
N LYS A 56 15.31 -7.42 2.85
CA LYS A 56 15.79 -8.69 2.28
C LYS A 56 17.32 -8.73 2.18
N ARG A 57 17.95 -7.65 1.74
CA ARG A 57 19.42 -7.51 1.58
C ARG A 57 20.14 -7.82 2.88
N VAL A 58 19.61 -7.33 4.00
CA VAL A 58 20.15 -7.55 5.35
C VAL A 58 19.63 -8.83 6.03
N GLN A 59 19.06 -9.78 5.26
CA GLN A 59 18.54 -11.07 5.75
C GLN A 59 17.42 -10.94 6.78
N GLY A 60 16.65 -9.85 6.73
CA GLY A 60 15.37 -9.73 7.41
C GLY A 60 14.34 -10.68 6.79
N ILE A 61 13.38 -11.11 7.59
CA ILE A 61 12.41 -12.16 7.22
C ILE A 61 10.99 -11.62 7.00
N GLY A 62 10.77 -10.35 7.34
CA GLY A 62 9.47 -9.70 7.28
C GLY A 62 9.62 -8.19 7.37
N PHE A 63 8.67 -7.44 6.81
CA PHE A 63 8.61 -6.01 7.06
C PHE A 63 7.18 -5.50 7.22
N ILE A 64 7.05 -4.40 7.94
CA ILE A 64 5.79 -3.70 8.18
C ILE A 64 5.99 -2.28 7.70
N LEU A 65 5.17 -1.82 6.77
CA LEU A 65 5.19 -0.44 6.31
C LEU A 65 4.13 0.37 7.06
N GLN A 66 4.55 1.44 7.71
CA GLN A 66 3.64 2.36 8.38
C GLN A 66 3.20 3.47 7.43
N ASN A 67 1.90 3.53 7.14
CA ASN A 67 1.32 4.56 6.28
C ASN A 67 1.42 5.94 6.96
N PRO A 68 1.82 7.03 6.26
CA PRO A 68 2.12 8.30 6.90
C PRO A 68 0.88 9.18 7.10
N MET A 69 -0.26 8.86 6.49
CA MET A 69 -1.46 9.70 6.54
C MET A 69 -2.73 8.91 6.85
N ASN A 70 -3.59 9.55 7.64
CA ASN A 70 -4.96 9.15 7.83
C ASN A 70 -5.74 9.30 6.52
N CYS A 71 -6.72 8.42 6.32
CA CYS A 71 -7.54 8.45 5.11
C CYS A 71 -6.64 8.39 3.85
N ILE A 72 -5.75 7.41 3.78
CA ILE A 72 -5.18 6.90 2.52
C ILE A 72 -5.43 5.39 2.57
N GLY A 73 -6.11 4.86 1.57
CA GLY A 73 -6.33 3.41 1.48
C GLY A 73 -4.99 2.67 1.46
N ILE A 74 -4.95 1.46 2.03
CA ILE A 74 -3.73 0.66 1.99
C ILE A 74 -3.55 0.13 0.56
N SER A 75 -2.47 0.56 -0.12
CA SER A 75 -2.01 -0.11 -1.33
C SER A 75 -1.44 -1.47 -0.95
N VAL A 76 -1.94 -2.50 -1.58
CA VAL A 76 -1.39 -3.85 -1.53
C VAL A 76 -0.36 -3.93 -2.64
N ASP A 77 0.90 -3.66 -2.28
CA ASP A 77 2.00 -3.79 -3.21
C ASP A 77 2.53 -5.23 -3.16
N ALA A 78 2.91 -5.76 -4.32
CA ALA A 78 3.68 -7.00 -4.36
C ALA A 78 5.02 -6.77 -3.66
N HIS A 79 5.38 -7.66 -2.74
CA HIS A 79 6.66 -7.59 -2.02
C HIS A 79 7.54 -8.80 -2.34
N VAL A 80 8.85 -8.62 -2.20
CA VAL A 80 9.87 -9.66 -2.40
C VAL A 80 10.09 -10.55 -1.16
N LEU A 81 9.51 -10.15 -0.02
CA LEU A 81 9.48 -10.88 1.24
C LEU A 81 8.12 -10.63 1.94
N PRO A 82 7.74 -11.42 2.95
CA PRO A 82 6.49 -11.21 3.68
C PRO A 82 6.36 -9.77 4.21
N GLY A 83 5.35 -9.05 3.74
CA GLY A 83 5.16 -7.64 4.05
C GLY A 83 3.70 -7.31 4.34
N THR A 84 3.47 -6.33 5.22
CA THR A 84 2.14 -5.72 5.37
C THR A 84 2.27 -4.24 5.58
N THR A 85 1.34 -3.49 5.01
CA THR A 85 1.16 -2.07 5.35
C THR A 85 0.12 -1.96 6.44
N VAL A 86 0.32 -1.05 7.39
CA VAL A 86 -0.61 -0.77 8.49
C VAL A 86 -1.15 0.65 8.38
N PHE A 87 -2.35 0.88 8.90
CA PHE A 87 -2.99 2.19 8.85
C PHE A 87 -2.28 3.19 9.77
N PHE A 88 -2.48 4.49 9.51
CA PHE A 88 -1.95 5.54 10.38
C PHE A 88 -2.49 5.45 11.81
N ASN A 89 -3.70 4.95 12.06
CA ASN A 89 -4.17 4.76 13.44
C ASN A 89 -3.28 3.78 14.25
N ASP A 90 -2.58 2.87 13.56
CA ASP A 90 -1.62 1.95 14.15
C ASP A 90 -0.21 2.55 14.28
N SER A 91 -0.03 3.79 13.79
CA SER A 91 1.26 4.52 13.78
C SER A 91 1.85 4.72 15.16
N THR A 92 1.03 4.72 16.20
CA THR A 92 1.49 4.87 17.58
C THR A 92 1.49 3.54 18.33
N THR A 93 0.61 2.60 17.95
CA THR A 93 0.44 1.33 18.65
C THR A 93 1.66 0.43 18.50
N ILE A 94 2.15 0.24 17.26
CA ILE A 94 3.27 -0.67 17.01
C ILE A 94 4.59 -0.10 17.54
N PRO A 95 4.96 1.18 17.29
CA PRO A 95 6.16 1.76 17.90
C PRO A 95 6.13 1.74 19.43
N ASN A 96 4.98 2.02 20.05
CA ASN A 96 4.87 1.93 21.51
C ASN A 96 5.05 0.48 22.00
N TYR A 97 4.50 -0.51 21.29
CA TYR A 97 4.72 -1.91 21.62
C TYR A 97 6.20 -2.29 21.55
N ILE A 98 6.91 -1.86 20.50
CA ILE A 98 8.36 -2.10 20.36
C ILE A 98 9.13 -1.47 21.53
N ARG A 99 8.79 -0.23 21.90
CA ARG A 99 9.50 0.52 22.97
C ARG A 99 9.25 0.00 24.37
N THR A 100 8.03 -0.48 24.65
CA THR A 100 7.60 -0.87 26.00
C THR A 100 7.81 -2.35 26.31
N SER A 101 7.85 -3.20 25.30
CA SER A 101 8.09 -4.63 25.46
C SER A 101 9.59 -4.93 25.56
N LYS A 102 9.98 -5.80 26.50
CA LYS A 102 11.38 -6.26 26.60
C LYS A 102 11.82 -7.12 25.41
N ASN A 103 10.88 -7.82 24.78
CA ASN A 103 11.15 -8.66 23.62
C ASN A 103 9.94 -8.61 22.67
N PRO A 104 9.79 -7.53 21.89
CA PRO A 104 8.69 -7.38 20.96
C PRO A 104 8.73 -8.47 19.88
N MET A 105 7.63 -9.20 19.73
CA MET A 105 7.51 -10.34 18.84
C MET A 105 6.24 -10.22 17.98
N ALA A 106 6.36 -10.50 16.70
CA ALA A 106 5.26 -10.42 15.74
C ALA A 106 5.21 -11.66 14.83
N THR A 107 4.05 -11.87 14.21
CA THR A 107 3.87 -12.85 13.13
C THR A 107 3.04 -12.21 12.04
N LEU A 108 3.53 -12.31 10.80
CA LEU A 108 2.76 -11.99 9.61
C LEU A 108 1.92 -13.21 9.23
N VAL A 109 0.61 -13.01 9.15
CA VAL A 109 -0.35 -14.07 8.79
C VAL A 109 -0.68 -14.00 7.31
N PRO A 110 -1.13 -15.11 6.69
CA PRO A 110 -1.59 -15.10 5.30
C PRO A 110 -2.67 -14.02 5.05
N PRO A 111 -2.70 -13.42 3.84
CA PRO A 111 -3.64 -12.37 3.53
C PRO A 111 -5.08 -12.91 3.43
N GLU A 112 -6.03 -12.12 3.94
CA GLU A 112 -7.47 -12.37 3.80
C GLU A 112 -8.14 -11.17 3.11
N THR A 113 -9.04 -11.45 2.17
CA THR A 113 -9.85 -10.44 1.51
C THR A 113 -11.06 -10.11 2.36
N VAL A 114 -11.13 -8.87 2.83
CA VAL A 114 -12.29 -8.38 3.59
C VAL A 114 -13.20 -7.59 2.66
N LEU A 115 -14.44 -8.05 2.54
CA LEU A 115 -15.49 -7.37 1.76
C LEU A 115 -16.29 -6.43 2.64
N ASN A 116 -16.99 -5.48 2.02
CA ASN A 116 -17.86 -4.50 2.71
C ASN A 116 -17.13 -3.60 3.72
N SER A 117 -15.85 -3.31 3.46
CA SER A 117 -15.13 -2.30 4.23
C SER A 117 -15.79 -0.93 4.07
N LYS A 118 -15.94 -0.20 5.19
CA LYS A 118 -16.59 1.12 5.21
C LYS A 118 -15.64 2.15 5.78
N PRO A 119 -15.44 3.31 5.12
CA PRO A 119 -16.16 3.81 3.97
C PRO A 119 -15.53 3.30 2.67
N ALA A 120 -16.40 2.98 1.72
CA ALA A 120 -16.03 2.70 0.34
C ALA A 120 -17.03 3.44 -0.56
N PRO A 121 -16.58 4.19 -1.57
CA PRO A 121 -15.18 4.50 -1.89
C PRO A 121 -14.54 5.45 -0.85
N PHE A 122 -13.21 5.42 -0.76
CA PHE A 122 -12.42 6.36 0.01
C PHE A 122 -11.82 7.41 -0.95
N MET A 123 -11.91 8.69 -0.61
CA MET A 123 -11.34 9.80 -1.37
C MET A 123 -10.67 10.77 -0.40
N HIS A 124 -9.41 11.15 -0.69
CA HIS A 124 -8.69 12.10 0.16
C HIS A 124 -9.26 13.52 -0.06
N PRO A 125 -9.64 14.26 1.00
CA PRO A 125 -10.28 15.57 0.87
C PRO A 125 -9.43 16.65 0.20
N SER A 126 -8.10 16.51 0.19
CA SER A 126 -7.20 17.56 -0.35
C SER A 126 -7.16 17.61 -1.87
N LEU A 127 -7.92 16.76 -2.54
CA LEU A 127 -7.91 16.59 -3.98
C LEU A 127 -9.18 17.20 -4.59
N GLN A 128 -9.31 18.53 -4.43
CA GLN A 128 -10.27 19.32 -5.17
C GLN A 128 -9.79 19.45 -6.62
N TRP A 129 -9.94 18.38 -7.40
CA TRP A 129 -10.06 18.55 -8.84
C TRP A 129 -11.55 18.75 -9.16
N PRO A 130 -11.93 19.91 -9.74
CA PRO A 130 -13.28 20.06 -10.24
C PRO A 130 -13.47 19.02 -11.36
N ASP A 131 -14.59 18.30 -11.34
CA ASP A 131 -15.04 17.35 -12.37
C ASP A 131 -14.52 15.90 -12.34
N ILE A 132 -14.11 15.33 -11.20
CA ILE A 132 -13.66 13.92 -11.17
C ILE A 132 -14.80 12.92 -10.92
N ASN A 133 -15.09 12.13 -11.97
CA ASN A 133 -15.73 10.82 -11.86
C ASN A 133 -14.70 9.83 -11.31
N THR A 134 -14.71 9.63 -10.00
CA THR A 134 -13.81 8.66 -9.37
C THR A 134 -14.30 7.24 -9.68
N ALA A 135 -13.45 6.46 -10.34
CA ALA A 135 -13.65 5.03 -10.54
C ALA A 135 -12.65 4.20 -9.71
N PRO A 136 -12.93 2.92 -9.44
CA PRO A 136 -12.03 2.05 -8.68
C PRO A 136 -10.64 2.00 -9.30
N GLY A 137 -9.62 2.36 -8.51
CA GLY A 137 -8.22 2.36 -8.95
C GLY A 137 -7.23 1.88 -7.89
N LEU A 138 -7.70 1.48 -6.72
CA LEU A 138 -6.88 0.96 -5.62
C LEU A 138 -7.11 -0.55 -5.51
N ASN A 139 -6.02 -1.32 -5.48
CA ASN A 139 -5.99 -2.77 -5.33
C ASN A 139 -6.83 -3.50 -6.39
N ILE A 140 -6.65 -3.13 -7.67
CA ILE A 140 -7.38 -3.73 -8.78
C ILE A 140 -6.63 -4.97 -9.27
N LEU A 141 -7.31 -6.12 -9.25
CA LEU A 141 -6.83 -7.35 -9.86
C LEU A 141 -7.09 -7.31 -11.37
N ALA A 142 -6.03 -7.37 -12.18
CA ALA A 142 -6.13 -7.38 -13.64
C ALA A 142 -5.14 -8.37 -14.25
N ALA A 143 -5.32 -8.66 -15.55
CA ALA A 143 -4.35 -9.46 -16.30
C ALA A 143 -2.99 -8.76 -16.33
N TRP A 144 -1.93 -9.55 -16.28
CA TRP A 144 -0.55 -9.06 -16.25
C TRP A 144 0.28 -9.70 -17.35
N SER A 145 1.23 -8.94 -17.89
CA SER A 145 2.17 -9.48 -18.88
C SER A 145 3.13 -10.45 -18.18
N GLU A 146 3.25 -11.66 -18.70
CA GLU A 146 4.21 -12.66 -18.23
C GLU A 146 5.68 -12.22 -18.46
N ALA A 147 5.91 -11.17 -19.27
CA ALA A 147 7.21 -10.56 -19.46
C ALA A 147 7.59 -9.53 -18.37
N SER A 148 6.68 -9.22 -17.45
CA SER A 148 6.91 -8.22 -16.38
C SER A 148 6.66 -8.84 -15.02
N SER A 149 7.57 -8.58 -14.08
CA SER A 149 7.45 -9.07 -12.72
C SER A 149 6.33 -8.35 -11.95
N PRO A 150 5.72 -8.99 -10.92
CA PRO A 150 4.67 -8.38 -10.12
C PRO A 150 5.09 -7.07 -9.45
N THR A 151 6.38 -6.96 -9.11
CA THR A 151 6.98 -5.78 -8.47
C THR A 151 7.52 -4.75 -9.47
N LYS A 152 7.65 -5.13 -10.75
CA LYS A 152 8.37 -4.38 -11.81
C LYS A 152 9.85 -4.15 -11.51
N LEU A 153 10.41 -4.85 -10.53
CA LEU A 153 11.84 -4.77 -10.23
C LEU A 153 12.64 -5.70 -11.16
N PRO A 154 13.87 -5.31 -11.55
CA PRO A 154 14.75 -6.15 -12.38
C PRO A 154 15.08 -7.50 -11.73
N ASP A 155 15.24 -7.52 -10.41
CA ASP A 155 15.66 -8.70 -9.64
C ASP A 155 14.49 -9.60 -9.20
N ASP A 156 13.25 -9.25 -9.59
CA ASP A 156 12.09 -10.09 -9.37
C ASP A 156 11.80 -10.89 -10.64
N HIS A 157 12.07 -12.19 -10.61
CA HIS A 157 11.86 -13.09 -11.75
C HIS A 157 10.54 -13.86 -11.67
N ARG A 158 9.63 -13.49 -10.75
CA ARG A 158 8.31 -14.13 -10.66
C ARG A 158 7.49 -13.80 -11.89
N VAL A 159 6.77 -14.80 -12.40
CA VAL A 159 5.83 -14.67 -13.52
C VAL A 159 4.42 -14.93 -13.00
N VAL A 160 3.49 -14.02 -13.29
CA VAL A 160 2.08 -14.14 -12.89
C VAL A 160 1.17 -13.76 -14.04
N LYS A 161 0.03 -14.43 -14.14
CA LYS A 161 -1.02 -14.13 -15.15
C LYS A 161 -1.92 -12.97 -14.75
N TYR A 162 -2.02 -12.73 -13.44
CA TYR A 162 -2.82 -11.67 -12.85
C TYR A 162 -2.01 -11.00 -11.75
N ASN A 163 -2.17 -9.68 -11.61
CA ASN A 163 -1.52 -8.89 -10.58
C ASN A 163 -2.51 -7.90 -9.97
N ILE A 164 -2.23 -7.48 -8.74
CA ILE A 164 -2.97 -6.43 -8.05
C ILE A 164 -2.11 -5.16 -8.13
N ASP A 165 -2.64 -4.09 -8.72
CA ASP A 165 -1.95 -2.80 -8.83
C ASP A 165 -2.93 -1.65 -8.49
N SER A 166 -2.37 -0.50 -8.12
CA SER A 166 -3.08 0.61 -7.48
C SER A 166 -2.66 1.95 -8.08
N ARG A 167 -3.38 2.45 -9.09
CA ARG A 167 -3.08 3.73 -9.78
C ARG A 167 -4.32 4.34 -10.41
N THR A 168 -4.28 5.64 -10.70
CA THR A 168 -5.28 6.32 -11.55
C THR A 168 -5.37 5.71 -12.95
N SER A 169 -4.28 5.14 -13.46
CA SER A 169 -4.27 4.36 -14.70
C SER A 169 -5.18 3.13 -14.63
N MET A 170 -5.45 2.59 -13.44
CA MET A 170 -6.38 1.47 -13.23
C MET A 170 -7.83 1.95 -13.13
N SER A 171 -8.07 3.20 -12.71
CA SER A 171 -9.39 3.84 -12.77
C SER A 171 -9.82 4.16 -14.22
N CYS A 172 -8.89 4.60 -15.07
CA CYS A 172 -9.16 4.99 -16.45
C CYS A 172 -9.95 3.95 -17.28
N PRO A 173 -9.55 2.67 -17.36
CA PRO A 173 -10.27 1.67 -18.14
C PRO A 173 -11.70 1.42 -17.63
N HIS A 174 -11.97 1.59 -16.34
CA HIS A 174 -13.33 1.50 -15.80
C HIS A 174 -14.23 2.61 -16.36
N VAL A 175 -13.75 3.86 -16.36
CA VAL A 175 -14.51 5.00 -16.92
C VAL A 175 -14.65 4.84 -18.43
N ALA A 176 -13.59 4.41 -19.13
CA ALA A 176 -13.61 4.19 -20.58
C ALA A 176 -14.64 3.11 -20.98
N ALA A 177 -14.71 2.01 -20.23
CA ALA A 177 -15.69 0.95 -20.48
C ALA A 177 -17.14 1.44 -20.32
N ILE A 178 -17.42 2.21 -19.26
CA ILE A 178 -18.76 2.79 -19.05
C ILE A 178 -19.09 3.79 -20.17
N ALA A 179 -18.14 4.66 -20.55
CA ALA A 179 -18.34 5.61 -21.63
C ALA A 179 -18.61 4.91 -22.98
N ALA A 180 -17.89 3.81 -23.26
CA ALA A 180 -18.12 3.00 -24.46
C ALA A 180 -19.50 2.33 -24.44
N LEU A 181 -19.94 1.81 -23.29
CA LEU A 181 -21.28 1.24 -23.13
C LEU A 181 -22.37 2.29 -23.36
N ILE A 182 -22.21 3.49 -22.80
CA ILE A 182 -23.15 4.60 -23.04
C ILE A 182 -23.18 4.95 -24.52
N LYS A 183 -22.02 5.03 -25.20
CA LYS A 183 -21.96 5.31 -26.64
C LYS A 183 -22.62 4.21 -27.48
N ALA A 184 -22.55 2.94 -27.05
CA ALA A 184 -23.22 1.84 -27.75
C ALA A 184 -24.75 1.91 -27.62
N ILE A 185 -25.26 2.35 -26.47
CA ILE A 185 -26.71 2.52 -26.22
C ILE A 185 -27.23 3.83 -26.82
N HIS A 186 -26.40 4.87 -26.85
CA HIS A 186 -26.70 6.20 -27.39
C HIS A 186 -25.69 6.61 -28.49
N PRO A 187 -25.78 6.03 -29.71
CA PRO A 187 -24.82 6.29 -30.78
C PRO A 187 -24.79 7.73 -31.27
N ASP A 188 -25.86 8.50 -31.07
CA ASP A 188 -26.03 9.90 -31.44
C ASP A 188 -25.42 10.88 -30.42
N TRP A 189 -25.18 10.44 -29.18
CA TRP A 189 -24.64 11.31 -28.14
C TRP A 189 -23.21 11.76 -28.44
N SER A 190 -22.95 13.05 -28.23
CA SER A 190 -21.60 13.61 -28.30
C SER A 190 -20.74 13.18 -27.10
N SER A 191 -19.42 13.28 -27.21
CA SER A 191 -18.50 13.03 -26.09
C SER A 191 -18.81 13.91 -24.87
N ALA A 192 -19.25 15.15 -25.10
CA ALA A 192 -19.67 16.07 -24.05
C ALA A 192 -20.91 15.57 -23.31
N MET A 193 -21.91 15.04 -24.03
CA MET A 193 -23.12 14.48 -23.42
C MET A 193 -22.80 13.24 -22.58
N ILE A 194 -21.93 12.36 -23.07
CA ILE A 194 -21.48 11.18 -22.31
C ILE A 194 -20.77 11.63 -21.04
N ARG A 195 -19.82 12.57 -21.12
CA ARG A 195 -19.14 13.12 -19.95
C ARG A 195 -20.14 13.74 -18.96
N PHE A 196 -21.08 14.54 -19.43
CA PHE A 196 -22.09 15.20 -18.60
C PHE A 196 -22.98 14.17 -17.87
N SER A 197 -23.41 13.13 -18.56
CA SER A 197 -24.22 12.06 -17.96
C SER A 197 -23.46 11.34 -16.84
N LEU A 198 -22.16 11.07 -17.02
CA LEU A 198 -21.34 10.42 -16.01
C LEU A 198 -21.11 11.32 -14.78
N ILE A 199 -20.91 12.62 -14.97
CA ILE A 199 -20.72 13.58 -13.87
C ILE A 199 -22.01 13.76 -13.07
N THR A 200 -23.14 13.96 -13.74
CA THR A 200 -24.42 14.26 -13.08
C THR A 200 -25.04 13.07 -12.36
N THR A 201 -24.66 11.85 -12.74
CA THR A 201 -25.13 10.60 -12.09
C THR A 201 -24.16 10.04 -11.05
N ALA A 202 -22.99 10.65 -10.87
CA ALA A 202 -22.00 10.20 -9.90
C ALA A 202 -22.49 10.37 -8.45
N THR A 203 -22.27 9.36 -7.60
CA THR A 203 -22.59 9.44 -6.17
C THR A 203 -21.49 10.13 -5.37
N THR A 204 -21.85 11.10 -4.52
CA THR A 204 -20.93 11.74 -3.59
C THR A 204 -20.87 10.97 -2.27
N LYS A 205 -19.75 10.28 -2.00
CA LYS A 205 -19.47 9.68 -0.68
C LYS A 205 -18.13 10.19 -0.18
N LEU A 206 -18.17 10.88 0.97
CA LEU A 206 -16.99 11.36 1.70
C LEU A 206 -16.51 10.31 2.70
N CYS A 207 -15.21 10.32 2.98
CA CYS A 207 -14.59 9.40 3.92
C CYS A 207 -15.10 9.60 5.36
N GLN A 208 -15.62 8.53 5.98
CA GLN A 208 -15.69 8.33 7.43
C GLN A 208 -15.23 6.90 7.79
N GLN A 209 -14.00 6.68 8.28
CA GLN A 209 -13.51 5.34 8.70
C GLN A 209 -13.06 5.25 10.15
N LYS A 210 -13.46 4.15 10.81
CA LYS A 210 -12.90 3.58 12.05
C LYS A 210 -11.91 2.47 11.69
N ALA A 211 -10.84 2.32 12.50
CA ALA A 211 -9.74 1.36 12.28
C ALA A 211 -10.20 -0.12 12.30
N ASP A 212 -9.52 -0.98 11.53
CA ASP A 212 -9.64 -2.45 11.63
C ASP A 212 -8.23 -3.09 11.63
N ILE A 213 -7.84 -3.64 12.79
CA ILE A 213 -6.55 -4.32 13.01
C ILE A 213 -6.82 -5.82 12.99
N ARG A 214 -6.63 -6.47 11.83
CA ARG A 214 -6.75 -7.94 11.72
C ARG A 214 -5.51 -8.67 11.22
N ARG A 215 -4.48 -7.95 10.75
CA ARG A 215 -3.33 -8.56 10.06
C ARG A 215 -2.04 -8.67 10.88
N LEU A 216 -2.01 -8.14 12.10
CA LEU A 216 -0.83 -8.21 12.96
C LEU A 216 -1.22 -8.82 14.32
N LYS A 217 -0.63 -9.97 14.65
CA LYS A 217 -0.70 -10.53 16.01
C LYS A 217 0.56 -10.13 16.78
N LEU A 218 0.41 -9.17 17.68
CA LEU A 218 1.42 -8.79 18.66
C LEU A 218 1.35 -9.76 19.85
N LYS A 219 2.50 -10.23 20.33
CA LYS A 219 2.54 -10.99 21.59
C LYS A 219 2.39 -10.01 22.76
N LYS A 220 1.25 -10.05 23.46
CA LYS A 220 1.05 -9.29 24.71
C LYS A 220 2.08 -9.70 25.76
#